data_AF-A0A7D9DQB5-F1
#
_entry.id   AF-A0A7D9DQB5-F1
#
_cell.length_a   1.000
_cell.length_b   1.000
_cell.length_c   1.000
_cell.angle_alpha   90.00
_cell.angle_beta   90.00
_cell.angle_gamma   90.00
#
_symmetry.space_group_name_H-M   'P 1'
#
loop_
_entity.id
_entity.type
_entity.pdbx_description
1 polymer ?
#
loop_
_entity_poly.entity_id
_entity_poly.type
_entity_poly.pdbx_seq_one_letter_code
_entity_poly.pdbx_strand_id
1 'polypeptide(L)'
;MNLWPSAGLCNGSTGTVIDIIYAPNHTPPSLPIAVIVRFDDYIGPSFFNRESFVPITPVTAAINIGKTIHERQQLPLTLAWALTIHKSQGMTLDYAWVDIGKKELTIGMTYVAISRVRNLSSLIIEPITFDRLTSIKQLEALKYRVKEEERLKKIARKTCLLTP
;
A
#
# COMPACT_ATOMS: atom_id res chain seq x y z
N MET A 1 9.94 5.06 4.94
CA MET A 1 10.23 6.45 5.37
C MET A 1 9.30 7.35 4.59
N ASN A 2 8.53 8.21 5.24
CA ASN A 2 7.75 9.21 4.50
C ASN A 2 8.71 10.31 4.06
N LEU A 3 8.69 10.68 2.78
CA LEU A 3 9.61 11.69 2.24
C LEU A 3 9.08 13.10 2.52
N TRP A 4 7.80 13.36 2.25
CA TRP A 4 7.17 14.65 2.45
C TRP A 4 5.64 14.53 2.55
N PRO A 5 5.08 14.20 3.74
CA PRO A 5 3.64 13.97 3.90
C PRO A 5 2.76 15.15 3.50
N SER A 6 3.13 16.37 3.86
CA SER A 6 2.36 17.57 3.53
C SER A 6 2.33 17.90 2.03
N ALA A 7 3.22 17.31 1.24
CA ALA A 7 3.23 17.45 -0.21
C ALA A 7 2.65 16.22 -0.94
N GLY A 8 2.16 15.21 -0.21
CA GLY A 8 1.60 13.97 -0.79
C GLY A 8 2.60 12.83 -0.99
N LEU A 9 3.85 12.96 -0.51
CA LEU A 9 4.88 11.91 -0.61
C LEU A 9 5.00 11.11 0.69
N CYS A 10 4.16 10.09 0.79
CA CYS A 10 4.12 9.15 1.91
C CYS A 10 4.59 7.76 1.50
N ASN A 11 4.83 6.88 2.47
CA ASN A 11 4.98 5.46 2.21
C ASN A 11 3.71 4.97 1.48
N GLY A 12 3.90 4.38 0.31
CA GLY A 12 2.79 3.86 -0.52
C GLY A 12 2.30 4.83 -1.59
N SER A 13 2.83 6.07 -1.67
CA SER A 13 2.59 6.93 -2.83
C SER A 13 3.05 6.22 -4.10
N THR A 14 2.16 6.12 -5.08
CA THR A 14 2.42 5.52 -6.39
C THR A 14 2.68 6.59 -7.42
N GLY A 15 3.59 6.32 -8.35
CA GLY A 15 3.91 7.25 -9.42
C GLY A 15 4.46 6.54 -10.65
N THR A 16 4.58 7.28 -11.74
CA THR A 16 5.12 6.78 -13.01
C THR A 16 6.55 7.24 -13.18
N VAL A 17 7.48 6.32 -13.43
CA VAL A 17 8.86 6.68 -13.77
C VAL A 17 8.88 7.36 -15.12
N ILE A 18 9.44 8.56 -15.19
CA ILE A 18 9.57 9.37 -16.41
C ILE A 18 10.99 9.28 -16.96
N ASP A 19 12.00 9.31 -16.09
CA ASP A 19 13.40 9.29 -16.49
C ASP A 19 14.31 8.74 -15.37
N ILE A 20 15.51 8.28 -15.73
CA ILE A 20 16.53 7.78 -14.80
C ILE A 20 17.85 8.48 -15.11
N ILE A 21 18.34 9.25 -14.14
CA ILE A 21 19.54 10.09 -14.30
C ILE A 21 20.75 9.37 -13.72
N TYR A 22 21.68 9.00 -14.59
CA TYR A 22 22.98 8.44 -14.21
C TYR A 22 24.08 9.51 -14.19
N ALA A 23 25.15 9.23 -13.45
CA ALA A 23 26.38 9.99 -13.59
C ALA A 23 26.98 9.80 -15.00
N PRO A 24 27.79 10.74 -15.50
CA PRO A 24 28.47 10.56 -16.78
C PRO A 24 29.21 9.21 -16.84
N ASN A 25 29.06 8.49 -17.96
CA ASN A 25 29.64 7.17 -18.19
C ASN A 25 29.18 6.04 -17.25
N HIS A 26 28.08 6.23 -16.51
CA HIS A 26 27.47 5.20 -15.68
C HIS A 26 26.18 4.70 -16.32
N THR A 27 25.95 3.39 -16.25
CA THR A 27 24.76 2.71 -16.78
C THR A 27 24.29 1.65 -15.78
N PRO A 28 23.09 1.06 -15.94
CA PRO A 28 22.74 -0.15 -15.20
C PRO A 28 23.88 -1.19 -15.25
N PRO A 29 24.26 -1.83 -14.13
CA PRO A 29 23.55 -1.91 -12.84
C PRO A 29 23.97 -0.86 -11.79
N SER A 30 24.70 0.20 -12.16
CA SER A 30 25.09 1.25 -11.20
C SER A 30 23.88 1.94 -10.58
N LEU A 31 24.06 2.53 -9.40
CA LEU A 31 23.02 3.29 -8.72
C LEU A 31 22.87 4.67 -9.39
N PRO A 32 21.68 5.04 -9.90
CA PRO A 32 21.48 6.35 -10.51
C PRO A 32 21.56 7.47 -9.46
N ILE A 33 21.84 8.69 -9.92
CA ILE A 33 21.81 9.92 -9.11
C ILE A 33 20.38 10.19 -8.63
N ALA A 34 19.41 10.06 -9.55
CA ALA A 34 18.00 10.23 -9.25
C ALA A 34 17.13 9.48 -10.27
N VAL A 35 15.92 9.11 -9.84
CA VAL A 35 14.84 8.67 -10.71
C VAL A 35 13.76 9.75 -10.71
N ILE A 36 13.37 10.24 -11.88
CA ILE A 36 12.30 11.22 -12.01
C ILE A 36 10.98 10.48 -12.03
N VAL A 37 10.13 10.75 -11.04
CA VAL A 37 8.82 10.10 -10.89
C VAL A 37 7.73 11.17 -10.93
N ARG A 38 6.70 10.94 -11.75
CA ARG A 38 5.46 11.72 -11.71
C ARG A 38 4.51 11.14 -10.66
N PHE A 39 4.10 11.95 -9.71
CA PHE A 39 3.12 11.59 -8.68
C PHE A 39 1.84 12.40 -8.86
N ASP A 40 0.71 11.76 -9.17
CA ASP A 40 -0.49 12.49 -9.58
C ASP A 40 -1.08 13.35 -8.43
N ASP A 41 -0.93 12.92 -7.17
CA ASP A 41 -1.40 13.65 -5.97
C ASP A 41 -0.35 14.59 -5.34
N TYR A 42 0.79 14.81 -6.00
CA TYR A 42 1.85 15.65 -5.44
C TYR A 42 1.55 17.13 -5.61
N ILE A 43 1.61 17.88 -4.50
CA ILE A 43 1.28 19.32 -4.47
C ILE A 43 2.49 20.21 -4.17
N GLY A 44 3.69 19.63 -4.10
CA GLY A 44 4.92 20.38 -3.80
C GLY A 44 5.60 20.96 -5.05
N PRO A 45 6.80 21.54 -4.87
CA PRO A 45 7.59 22.09 -5.96
C PRO A 45 8.02 21.01 -6.96
N SER A 46 7.83 21.27 -8.24
CA SER A 46 8.14 20.31 -9.29
C SER A 46 9.48 20.59 -9.97
N PHE A 47 10.10 19.52 -10.46
CA PHE A 47 11.31 19.56 -11.25
C PHE A 47 11.03 19.98 -12.70
N PHE A 48 11.79 20.96 -13.21
CA PHE A 48 11.74 21.45 -14.60
C PHE A 48 10.40 22.04 -15.10
N ASN A 49 9.66 22.79 -14.27
CA ASN A 49 8.39 23.45 -14.67
C ASN A 49 7.32 22.50 -15.27
N ARG A 50 7.47 21.17 -15.12
CA ARG A 50 6.45 20.18 -15.49
C ARG A 50 5.71 19.79 -14.23
N GLU A 51 4.40 19.64 -14.25
CA GLU A 51 3.64 19.36 -13.03
C GLU A 51 4.03 17.99 -12.41
N SER A 52 4.23 18.00 -11.10
CA SER A 52 4.37 16.81 -10.25
C SER A 52 5.53 15.85 -10.51
N PHE A 53 6.61 16.33 -11.10
CA PHE A 53 7.85 15.58 -11.33
C PHE A 53 8.77 15.75 -10.12
N VAL A 54 9.06 14.64 -9.44
CA VAL A 54 9.88 14.62 -8.23
C VAL A 54 11.14 13.79 -8.48
N PRO A 55 12.34 14.35 -8.24
CA PRO A 55 13.57 13.58 -8.28
C PRO A 55 13.70 12.73 -7.02
N ILE A 56 13.66 11.41 -7.17
CA ILE A 56 13.86 10.45 -6.09
C ILE A 56 15.32 10.01 -6.07
N THR A 57 16.05 10.42 -5.04
CA THR A 57 17.47 10.11 -4.85
C THR A 57 17.66 8.85 -4.00
N PRO A 58 18.81 8.17 -4.09
CA PRO A 58 19.13 7.09 -3.18
C PRO A 58 19.15 7.54 -1.72
N VAL A 59 18.68 6.67 -0.83
CA VAL A 59 18.68 6.84 0.62
C VAL A 59 19.52 5.74 1.26
N THR A 60 20.23 6.08 2.33
CA THR A 60 20.95 5.11 3.16
C THR A 60 20.10 4.74 4.35
N ALA A 61 19.80 3.45 4.48
CA ALA A 61 19.16 2.89 5.66
C ALA A 61 20.21 2.15 6.50
N ALA A 62 20.29 2.47 7.79
CA ALA A 62 21.18 1.84 8.76
C ALA A 62 20.38 1.05 9.80
N ILE A 63 20.87 -0.13 10.16
CA ILE A 63 20.29 -0.98 11.22
C ILE A 63 21.42 -1.43 12.15
N ASN A 64 21.19 -1.27 13.46
CA ASN A 64 22.10 -1.76 14.48
C ASN A 64 21.70 -3.19 14.85
N ILE A 65 22.61 -4.14 14.64
CA ILE A 65 22.45 -5.53 15.06
C ILE A 65 23.56 -5.83 16.06
N GLY A 66 23.21 -5.85 17.35
CA GLY A 66 24.18 -5.96 18.44
C GLY A 66 25.10 -4.74 18.51
N LYS A 67 26.40 -4.94 18.29
CA LYS A 67 27.43 -3.87 18.27
C LYS A 67 27.84 -3.43 16.86
N THR A 68 27.29 -4.05 15.82
CA THR A 68 27.61 -3.74 14.42
C THR A 68 26.51 -2.90 13.78
N ILE A 69 26.94 -1.89 13.02
CA ILE A 69 26.06 -1.06 12.19
C ILE A 69 26.10 -1.65 10.77
N HIS A 70 24.93 -1.97 10.23
CA HIS A 70 24.77 -2.41 8.85
C HIS A 70 24.06 -1.33 8.05
N GLU A 71 24.62 -0.94 6.92
CA GLU A 71 24.04 0.10 6.06
C GLU A 71 23.74 -0.41 4.66
N ARG A 72 22.69 0.13 4.07
CA ARG A 72 22.31 -0.12 2.67
C ARG A 72 21.88 1.18 2.01
N GLN A 73 22.55 1.54 0.93
CA GLN A 73 22.14 2.62 0.05
C GLN A 73 21.30 2.07 -1.10
N GLN A 74 20.11 2.63 -1.31
CA GLN A 74 19.21 2.22 -2.40
C GLN A 74 18.20 3.33 -2.74
N LEU A 75 17.58 3.25 -3.91
CA LEU A 75 16.40 4.06 -4.19
C LEU A 75 15.22 3.59 -3.30
N PRO A 76 14.46 4.51 -2.68
CA PRO A 76 13.26 4.16 -1.90
C PRO A 76 12.05 3.86 -2.79
N LEU A 77 12.26 3.11 -3.89
CA LEU A 77 11.25 2.76 -4.87
C LEU A 77 11.09 1.24 -4.96
N THR A 78 9.88 0.79 -5.24
CA THR A 78 9.56 -0.60 -5.59
C THR A 78 8.61 -0.59 -6.78
N LEU A 79 8.68 -1.62 -7.62
CA LEU A 79 7.67 -1.80 -8.66
C LEU A 79 6.29 -1.94 -8.00
N ALA A 80 5.33 -1.15 -8.50
CA ALA A 80 3.98 -1.05 -7.94
C ALA A 80 2.89 -1.54 -8.91
N TRP A 81 3.27 -2.33 -9.92
CA TRP A 81 2.33 -2.97 -10.85
C TRP A 81 1.37 -3.94 -10.14
N ALA A 82 1.88 -4.62 -9.12
CA ALA A 82 1.11 -5.48 -8.25
C ALA A 82 1.52 -5.22 -6.81
N LEU A 83 0.53 -5.17 -5.92
CA LEU A 83 0.72 -4.97 -4.49
C LEU A 83 0.08 -6.14 -3.77
N THR A 84 0.74 -6.60 -2.70
CA THR A 84 0.08 -7.56 -1.82
C THR A 84 -1.09 -6.89 -1.09
N ILE A 85 -2.13 -7.64 -0.79
CA ILE A 85 -3.30 -7.13 -0.06
C ILE A 85 -2.88 -6.47 1.26
N HIS A 86 -1.88 -7.02 1.96
CA HIS A 86 -1.33 -6.41 3.18
C HIS A 86 -0.73 -5.02 2.95
N LYS A 87 -0.04 -4.81 1.84
CA LYS A 87 0.56 -3.51 1.50
C LYS A 87 -0.48 -2.49 1.03
N SER A 88 -1.62 -2.95 0.53
CA SER A 88 -2.76 -2.09 0.17
C SER A 88 -3.58 -1.60 1.37
N GLN A 89 -3.36 -2.15 2.57
CA GLN A 89 -4.19 -1.83 3.73
C GLN A 89 -4.11 -0.34 4.08
N GLY A 90 -5.26 0.32 4.16
CA GLY A 90 -5.35 1.76 4.40
C GLY A 90 -5.29 2.62 3.13
N MET A 91 -4.92 2.04 1.98
CA MET A 91 -4.96 2.73 0.69
C MET A 91 -6.38 2.76 0.13
N THR A 92 -6.68 3.78 -0.66
CA THR A 92 -7.85 3.80 -1.55
C THR A 92 -7.34 3.75 -2.98
N LEU A 93 -7.85 2.80 -3.77
CA LEU A 93 -7.44 2.55 -5.15
C LEU A 93 -8.60 2.91 -6.08
N ASP A 94 -8.30 3.57 -7.19
CA ASP A 94 -9.33 3.92 -8.19
C ASP A 94 -9.81 2.70 -8.97
N TYR A 95 -8.89 1.78 -9.26
CA TYR A 95 -9.16 0.49 -9.91
C TYR A 95 -8.31 -0.61 -9.26
N ALA A 96 -8.85 -1.81 -9.15
CA ALA A 96 -8.10 -2.96 -8.66
C ALA A 96 -8.46 -4.23 -9.42
N TRP A 97 -7.43 -4.95 -9.83
CA TRP A 97 -7.52 -6.36 -10.21
C TRP A 97 -6.98 -7.18 -9.05
N VAL A 98 -7.85 -7.97 -8.43
CA VAL A 98 -7.56 -8.70 -7.21
C VAL A 98 -7.56 -10.21 -7.46
N ASP A 99 -6.43 -10.84 -7.16
CA ASP A 99 -6.35 -12.29 -6.93
C ASP A 99 -6.36 -12.55 -5.42
N ILE A 100 -7.38 -13.27 -4.94
CA ILE A 100 -7.52 -13.64 -3.51
C ILE A 100 -7.03 -15.07 -3.20
N GLY A 101 -6.47 -15.74 -4.20
CA GLY A 101 -5.94 -17.10 -4.13
C GLY A 101 -6.96 -18.18 -3.77
N LYS A 102 -6.48 -19.42 -3.64
CA LYS A 102 -7.30 -20.61 -3.35
C LYS A 102 -7.84 -20.66 -1.93
N LYS A 103 -7.17 -20.02 -0.98
CA LYS A 103 -7.53 -20.03 0.45
C LYS A 103 -7.13 -18.71 1.09
N GLU A 104 -7.80 -18.39 2.19
CA GLU A 104 -7.51 -17.19 2.96
C GLU A 104 -6.52 -17.54 4.08
N LEU A 105 -5.28 -17.04 3.97
CA LEU A 105 -4.22 -17.28 4.96
C LEU A 105 -4.49 -16.56 6.29
N THR A 106 -5.22 -15.45 6.24
CA THR A 106 -5.59 -14.65 7.40
C THR A 106 -6.98 -14.10 7.20
N ILE A 107 -7.83 -14.16 8.23
CA ILE A 107 -9.25 -13.83 8.11
C ILE A 107 -9.44 -12.35 7.82
N GLY A 108 -10.21 -12.04 6.78
CA GLY A 108 -10.54 -10.67 6.38
C GLY A 108 -9.63 -10.10 5.31
N MET A 109 -8.66 -10.86 4.79
CA MET A 109 -7.85 -10.45 3.65
C MET A 109 -8.69 -10.22 2.41
N THR A 110 -9.69 -11.08 2.17
CA THR A 110 -10.63 -10.88 1.06
C THR A 110 -11.39 -9.55 1.22
N TYR A 111 -11.85 -9.26 2.44
CA TYR A 111 -12.51 -8.00 2.75
C TYR A 111 -11.57 -6.79 2.60
N VAL A 112 -10.33 -6.90 3.08
CA VAL A 112 -9.33 -5.81 2.95
C VAL A 112 -9.10 -5.50 1.48
N ALA A 113 -8.92 -6.52 0.63
CA ALA A 113 -8.69 -6.33 -0.80
C ALA A 113 -9.87 -5.66 -1.51
N ILE A 114 -11.10 -6.16 -1.28
CA ILE A 114 -12.31 -5.63 -1.91
C ILE A 114 -12.61 -4.20 -1.43
N SER A 115 -12.38 -3.91 -0.14
CA SER A 115 -12.64 -2.58 0.44
C SER A 115 -11.63 -1.50 0.04
N ARG A 116 -10.64 -1.81 -0.81
CA ARG A 116 -9.69 -0.79 -1.31
C ARG A 116 -10.29 0.08 -2.41
N VAL A 117 -11.26 -0.41 -3.15
CA VAL A 117 -11.93 0.35 -4.21
C VAL A 117 -13.18 1.05 -3.69
N ARG A 118 -13.52 2.20 -4.27
CA ARG A 118 -14.74 2.95 -3.92
C ARG A 118 -16.00 2.40 -4.57
N ASN A 119 -15.88 1.90 -5.80
CA ASN A 119 -17.00 1.45 -6.62
C ASN A 119 -16.78 0.00 -7.06
N LEU A 120 -17.87 -0.78 -7.09
CA LEU A 120 -17.82 -2.18 -7.55
C LEU A 120 -17.43 -2.29 -9.03
N SER A 121 -17.82 -1.31 -9.86
CA SER A 121 -17.44 -1.24 -11.28
C SER A 121 -15.93 -1.09 -11.52
N SER A 122 -15.19 -0.69 -10.50
CA SER A 122 -13.73 -0.53 -10.55
C SER A 122 -12.97 -1.75 -10.05
N LEU A 123 -13.67 -2.85 -9.75
CA LEU A 123 -13.09 -4.06 -9.16
C LEU A 123 -13.25 -5.25 -10.10
N ILE A 124 -12.11 -5.86 -10.42
CA ILE A 124 -12.05 -7.18 -11.04
C ILE A 124 -11.51 -8.15 -10.01
N ILE A 125 -12.16 -9.29 -9.85
CA ILE A 125 -11.67 -10.37 -8.99
C ILE A 125 -11.47 -11.62 -9.86
N GLU A 126 -10.21 -12.00 -10.08
CA GLU A 126 -9.86 -13.12 -10.95
C GLU A 126 -8.50 -13.71 -10.52
N PRO A 127 -8.32 -15.05 -10.54
CA PRO A 127 -9.31 -16.08 -10.82
C PRO A 127 -10.13 -16.41 -9.57
N ILE A 128 -11.45 -16.18 -9.60
CA ILE A 128 -12.32 -16.52 -8.47
C ILE A 128 -13.52 -17.35 -8.91
N THR A 129 -13.83 -18.40 -8.13
CA THR A 129 -15.09 -19.13 -8.25
C THR A 129 -16.07 -18.66 -7.18
N PHE A 130 -17.37 -18.73 -7.46
CA PHE A 130 -18.39 -18.41 -6.48
C PHE A 130 -18.25 -19.25 -5.19
N ASP A 131 -17.85 -20.52 -5.33
CA ASP A 131 -17.58 -21.43 -4.21
C ASP A 131 -16.44 -20.94 -3.31
N ARG A 132 -15.40 -20.32 -3.90
CA ARG A 132 -14.30 -19.73 -3.14
C ARG A 132 -14.76 -18.53 -2.30
N LEU A 133 -15.73 -17.76 -2.77
CA LEU A 133 -16.32 -16.66 -2.00
C LEU A 133 -17.23 -17.17 -0.88
N THR A 134 -18.08 -18.16 -1.17
CA THR A 134 -19.05 -18.68 -0.19
C THR A 134 -18.36 -19.46 0.93
N SER A 135 -17.27 -20.18 0.64
CA SER A 135 -16.48 -20.90 1.64
C SER A 135 -15.86 -20.00 2.73
N ILE A 136 -15.68 -18.70 2.47
CA ILE A 136 -15.19 -17.73 3.49
C ILE A 136 -16.15 -17.66 4.68
N LYS A 137 -17.46 -17.79 4.44
CA LYS A 137 -18.49 -17.77 5.50
C LYS A 137 -18.38 -18.96 6.45
N GLN A 138 -17.77 -20.06 6.00
CA GLN A 138 -17.68 -21.31 6.76
C GLN A 138 -16.45 -21.35 7.67
N LEU A 139 -15.55 -20.37 7.59
CA LEU A 139 -14.35 -20.30 8.43
C LEU A 139 -14.75 -20.17 9.90
N GLU A 140 -14.32 -21.11 10.75
CA GLU A 140 -14.62 -21.09 12.19
C GLU A 140 -14.16 -19.80 12.87
N ALA A 141 -13.04 -19.26 12.40
CA ALA A 141 -12.50 -18.03 12.93
C ALA A 141 -13.37 -16.79 12.65
N LEU A 142 -14.28 -16.86 11.68
CA LEU A 142 -15.32 -15.84 11.47
C LEU A 142 -16.33 -15.83 12.61
N LYS A 143 -16.63 -16.98 13.25
CA LYS A 143 -17.53 -17.07 14.41
C LYS A 143 -17.04 -16.20 15.56
N TYR A 144 -15.73 -16.19 15.81
CA TYR A 144 -15.11 -15.35 16.84
C TYR A 144 -15.23 -13.86 16.50
N ARG A 145 -15.02 -13.48 15.23
CA ARG A 145 -15.19 -12.09 14.77
C ARG A 145 -16.62 -11.60 14.92
N VAL A 146 -17.61 -12.41 14.55
CA VAL A 146 -19.04 -12.07 14.69
C VAL A 146 -19.41 -11.85 16.16
N LYS A 147 -18.99 -12.77 17.05
CA LYS A 147 -19.21 -12.60 18.51
C LYS A 147 -18.57 -11.33 19.05
N GLU A 148 -17.38 -10.97 18.57
CA GLU A 148 -16.70 -9.74 18.98
C GLU A 148 -17.43 -8.49 18.47
N GLU A 149 -17.91 -8.47 17.22
CA GLU A 149 -18.75 -7.37 16.72
C GLU A 149 -20.03 -7.19 17.54
N GLU A 150 -20.68 -8.28 17.94
CA GLU A 150 -21.84 -8.21 18.84
C GLU A 150 -21.48 -7.65 20.22
N ARG A 151 -20.33 -8.06 20.78
CA ARG A 151 -19.81 -7.53 22.04
C ARG A 151 -19.56 -6.02 21.93
N LEU A 152 -18.91 -5.58 20.86
CA LEU A 152 -18.62 -4.17 20.59
C LEU A 152 -19.92 -3.35 20.40
N LYS A 153 -20.92 -3.88 19.68
CA LYS A 153 -22.24 -3.24 19.54
C LYS A 153 -22.95 -3.07 20.89
N LYS A 154 -22.87 -4.07 21.78
CA LYS A 154 -23.43 -3.97 23.14
C LYS A 154 -22.73 -2.90 23.96
N ILE A 155 -21.40 -2.81 23.87
CA ILE A 155 -20.61 -1.78 24.55
C ILE A 155 -20.96 -0.39 24.02
N ALA A 156 -20.99 -0.21 22.69
CA ALA A 156 -21.33 1.06 22.06
C ALA A 156 -22.69 1.59 22.52
N ARG A 157 -23.72 0.71 22.55
CA ARG A 157 -25.06 1.07 23.06
C ARG A 157 -25.03 1.50 24.53
N LYS A 158 -24.27 0.81 25.39
CA LYS A 158 -24.11 1.19 26.79
C LYS A 158 -23.42 2.54 26.94
N THR A 159 -22.37 2.81 26.17
CA THR A 159 -21.62 4.08 26.23
C THR A 159 -22.45 5.26 25.73
N CYS A 160 -23.25 5.09 24.67
CA CYS A 160 -24.18 6.14 24.21
C CYS A 160 -25.25 6.49 25.24
N LEU A 161 -25.59 5.59 26.17
CA LEU A 161 -26.55 5.83 27.26
C LEU A 161 -25.90 6.47 28.50
N LEU A 162 -24.56 6.55 28.54
CA LEU A 162 -23.77 7.05 29.67
C LEU A 162 -23.10 8.40 29.38
N THR A 163 -23.35 8.97 28.20
CA THR A 163 -22.91 10.32 27.83
C THR A 163 -24.10 11.28 28.03
N PRO A 164 -23.97 12.34 28.83
CA PRO A 164 -25.06 13.29 29.12
C PRO A 164 -25.48 14.10 27.90
#